data_AF-A0A8H3BZB5-F1
#
_entry.id   AF-A0A8H3BZB5-F1
#
_cell.length_a   1.000
_cell.length_b   1.000
_cell.length_c   1.000
_cell.angle_alpha   90.00
_cell.angle_beta   90.00
_cell.angle_gamma   90.00
#
_symmetry.space_group_name_H-M   'P 1'
#
loop_
_entity.id
_entity.type
_entity.pdbx_description
1 polymer ?
#
loop_
_entity_poly.entity_id
_entity_poly.type
_entity_poly.pdbx_seq_one_letter_code
_entity_poly.pdbx_strand_id
1 'polypeptide(L)'
;MRSEFEVAGQRLSELVAHTRNFDIFDSFAARISLHYAHLAHARGQTDRAIVCYEAAIRTSSIGSFVHTSSSAGLLGLQMGIAARDKYIASGSQAPSTPPPDTLVPKPSQQLLAACTYALAPLAHILTSPTLPIVRAKQELKLALDLSSKAQDNYLRALGVAMSAAKYMHTAESHAGVMLGTVKALAAGMGAVENKKGAGESPSKEARDGDKFKDKKSSPGNAVLGLWVGLRLYELYKRAGDAQHAKKQDLKNRRLIKAVGEIETIATGKVSA
;
A
#
# COMPACT_ATOMS: atom_id res chain seq x y z
N MET A 1 -5.21 -5.25 0.34
CA MET A 1 -6.67 -5.21 0.44
C MET A 1 -7.26 -5.24 -0.96
N ARG A 2 -8.34 -5.99 -1.18
CA ARG A 2 -9.15 -5.89 -2.40
C ARG A 2 -9.82 -4.51 -2.42
N SER A 3 -10.18 -3.99 -3.60
CA SER A 3 -10.97 -2.74 -3.75
C SER A 3 -12.42 -2.87 -3.24
N GLU A 4 -12.73 -3.90 -2.45
CA GLU A 4 -14.04 -4.23 -1.86
C GLU A 4 -14.23 -3.51 -0.51
N PHE A 5 -13.88 -2.22 -0.44
CA PHE A 5 -13.92 -1.46 0.80
C PHE A 5 -15.33 -1.38 1.41
N GLU A 6 -16.34 -1.39 0.55
CA GLU A 6 -17.76 -1.41 0.95
C GLU A 6 -18.14 -2.70 1.66
N VAL A 7 -17.79 -3.84 1.07
CA VAL A 7 -18.01 -5.16 1.67
C VAL A 7 -17.22 -5.27 2.98
N ALA A 8 -15.96 -4.81 3.00
CA ALA A 8 -15.17 -4.80 4.23
C ALA A 8 -15.83 -3.97 5.34
N GLY A 9 -16.36 -2.79 5.02
CA GLY A 9 -17.09 -1.95 5.97
C GLY A 9 -18.38 -2.62 6.49
N GLN A 10 -19.16 -3.24 5.60
CA GLN A 10 -20.36 -3.98 5.98
C GLN A 10 -20.02 -5.16 6.89
N ARG A 11 -19.02 -5.97 6.54
CA ARG A 11 -18.58 -7.11 7.35
C ARG A 11 -18.07 -6.70 8.72
N LEU A 12 -17.36 -5.56 8.82
CA LEU A 12 -16.95 -5.02 10.11
C LEU A 12 -18.15 -4.56 10.95
N SER A 13 -19.17 -3.99 10.32
CA SER A 13 -20.40 -3.58 11.02
C SER A 13 -21.18 -4.80 11.53
N GLU A 14 -21.33 -5.83 10.69
CA GLU A 14 -21.92 -7.12 11.06
C GLU A 14 -21.16 -7.79 12.21
N LEU A 15 -19.82 -7.78 12.16
CA LEU A 15 -18.98 -8.33 13.22
C LEU A 15 -19.18 -7.59 14.54
N VAL A 16 -19.24 -6.25 14.52
CA VAL A 16 -19.50 -5.44 15.72
C VAL A 16 -20.89 -5.73 16.29
N ALA A 17 -21.92 -5.81 15.44
CA ALA A 17 -23.28 -6.14 15.88
C ALA A 17 -23.32 -7.53 16.52
N HIS A 18 -22.68 -8.52 15.90
CA HIS A 18 -22.59 -9.88 16.42
C HIS A 18 -21.89 -9.91 17.78
N THR A 19 -20.69 -9.34 17.89
CA THR A 19 -19.92 -9.43 19.15
C THR A 19 -20.59 -8.67 20.30
N ARG A 20 -21.34 -7.59 20.01
CA ARG A 20 -22.17 -6.92 21.02
C ARG A 20 -23.38 -7.75 21.43
N ASN A 21 -24.07 -8.38 20.47
CA ASN A 21 -25.23 -9.21 20.77
C ASN A 21 -24.91 -10.40 21.67
N PHE A 22 -23.68 -10.93 21.58
CA PHE A 22 -23.21 -12.04 22.41
C PHE A 22 -22.34 -11.61 23.59
N ASP A 23 -22.25 -10.30 23.88
CA ASP A 23 -21.47 -9.73 24.99
C ASP A 23 -19.98 -10.16 25.03
N ILE A 24 -19.40 -10.32 23.84
CA ILE A 24 -17.98 -10.69 23.63
C ILE A 24 -17.18 -9.59 22.96
N PHE A 25 -17.73 -8.37 22.83
CA PHE A 25 -17.10 -7.28 22.11
C PHE A 25 -15.68 -6.98 22.61
N ASP A 26 -15.49 -6.91 23.93
CA ASP A 26 -14.20 -6.55 24.54
C ASP A 26 -13.10 -7.56 24.19
N SER A 27 -13.45 -8.85 24.06
CA SER A 27 -12.51 -9.91 23.64
C SER A 27 -11.99 -9.71 22.21
N PHE A 28 -12.74 -9.00 21.37
CA PHE A 28 -12.40 -8.76 19.96
C PHE A 28 -12.08 -7.29 19.64
N ALA A 29 -12.22 -6.37 20.59
CA ALA A 29 -12.11 -4.93 20.39
C ALA A 29 -10.80 -4.53 19.71
N ALA A 30 -9.67 -5.12 20.13
CA ALA A 30 -8.36 -4.85 19.54
C ALA A 30 -8.27 -5.26 18.07
N ARG A 31 -8.75 -6.47 17.73
CA ARG A 31 -8.72 -6.98 16.35
C ARG A 31 -9.67 -6.20 15.45
N ILE A 32 -10.87 -5.91 15.95
CA ILE A 32 -11.86 -5.09 15.24
C ILE A 32 -11.27 -3.70 14.95
N SER A 33 -10.66 -3.06 15.94
CA SER A 33 -10.01 -1.75 15.80
C SER A 33 -8.88 -1.78 14.77
N LEU A 34 -8.03 -2.81 14.78
CA LEU A 34 -6.97 -2.99 13.78
C LEU A 34 -7.54 -3.13 12.35
N HIS A 35 -8.63 -3.88 12.17
CA HIS A 35 -9.27 -3.99 10.85
C HIS A 35 -9.90 -2.68 10.38
N TYR A 36 -10.52 -1.91 11.28
CA TYR A 36 -10.98 -0.55 10.95
C TYR A 36 -9.81 0.37 10.59
N ALA A 37 -8.67 0.25 11.28
CA ALA A 37 -7.46 1.01 10.98
C ALA A 37 -6.95 0.70 9.57
N HIS A 38 -6.86 -0.58 9.22
CA HIS A 38 -6.50 -0.99 7.86
C HIS A 38 -7.46 -0.43 6.82
N LEU A 39 -8.77 -0.53 7.04
CA LEU A 39 -9.78 -0.04 6.10
C LEU A 39 -9.68 1.47 5.89
N ALA A 40 -9.57 2.24 6.98
CA ALA A 40 -9.40 3.69 6.94
C ALA A 40 -8.08 4.07 6.23
N HIS A 41 -6.98 3.39 6.56
CA HIS A 41 -5.68 3.60 5.92
C HIS A 41 -5.76 3.35 4.42
N ALA A 42 -6.35 2.23 3.99
CA ALA A 42 -6.49 1.91 2.58
C ALA A 42 -7.42 2.87 1.80
N ARG A 43 -8.33 3.56 2.50
CA ARG A 43 -9.19 4.62 1.95
C ARG A 43 -8.55 6.01 1.96
N GLY A 44 -7.33 6.16 2.47
CA GLY A 44 -6.69 7.47 2.64
C GLY A 44 -7.28 8.32 3.77
N GLN A 45 -8.12 7.74 4.64
CA GLN A 45 -8.69 8.43 5.81
C GLN A 45 -7.68 8.48 6.94
N THR A 46 -6.65 9.32 6.80
CA THR A 46 -5.50 9.38 7.70
C THR A 46 -5.89 9.52 9.18
N ASP A 47 -6.72 10.51 9.51
CA ASP A 47 -7.07 10.79 10.92
C ASP A 47 -7.83 9.62 11.54
N ARG A 48 -8.79 9.05 10.80
CA ARG A 48 -9.53 7.87 11.23
C ARG A 48 -8.62 6.66 11.40
N ALA A 49 -7.66 6.47 10.49
CA ALA A 49 -6.71 5.36 10.59
C ALA A 49 -5.86 5.47 11.86
N ILE A 50 -5.38 6.67 12.20
CA ILE A 50 -4.62 6.94 13.43
C ILE A 50 -5.46 6.55 14.65
N VAL A 51 -6.68 7.09 14.77
CA VAL A 51 -7.58 6.81 15.89
C VAL A 51 -7.83 5.30 16.06
N CYS A 52 -8.07 4.59 14.95
CA CYS A 52 -8.29 3.15 15.00
C CYS A 52 -7.04 2.35 15.36
N TYR A 53 -5.85 2.74 14.88
CA TYR A 53 -4.60 2.10 15.30
C TYR A 53 -4.34 2.32 16.79
N GLU A 54 -4.53 3.54 17.30
CA GLU A 54 -4.36 3.85 18.71
C GLU A 54 -5.35 3.08 19.60
N ALA A 55 -6.61 2.95 19.15
CA ALA A 55 -7.61 2.12 19.83
C ALA A 55 -7.18 0.65 19.88
N ALA A 56 -6.65 0.11 18.77
CA ALA A 56 -6.15 -1.26 18.71
C ALA A 56 -4.95 -1.48 19.65
N ILE A 57 -4.02 -0.51 19.71
CA ILE A 57 -2.88 -0.54 20.65
C ILE A 57 -3.38 -0.56 22.08
N ARG A 58 -4.23 0.41 22.47
CA ARG A 58 -4.75 0.57 23.85
C ARG A 58 -5.53 -0.64 24.36
N THR A 59 -6.21 -1.36 23.48
CA THR A 59 -7.06 -2.51 23.83
C THR A 59 -6.34 -3.86 23.67
N SER A 60 -5.09 -3.87 23.24
CA SER A 60 -4.30 -5.09 23.04
C SER A 60 -3.25 -5.27 24.14
N SER A 61 -2.85 -6.52 24.40
CA SER A 61 -1.72 -6.80 25.27
C SER A 61 -0.40 -6.46 24.59
N ILE A 62 0.50 -5.79 25.32
CA ILE A 62 1.84 -5.43 24.85
C ILE A 62 2.57 -6.70 24.37
N GLY A 63 3.20 -6.60 23.20
CA GLY A 63 3.92 -7.73 22.59
C GLY A 63 3.03 -8.73 21.84
N SER A 64 1.70 -8.62 21.93
CA SER A 64 0.80 -9.40 21.09
C SER A 64 0.94 -9.02 19.61
N PHE A 65 0.56 -9.94 18.72
CA PHE A 65 0.56 -9.69 17.28
C PHE A 65 -0.25 -8.43 16.91
N VAL A 66 -1.42 -8.24 17.53
CA VAL A 66 -2.29 -7.08 17.26
C VAL A 66 -1.62 -5.79 17.72
N HIS A 67 -1.01 -5.79 18.91
CA HIS A 67 -0.27 -4.64 19.42
C HIS A 67 0.86 -4.25 18.46
N THR A 68 1.76 -5.20 18.16
CA THR A 68 2.92 -4.96 17.30
C THR A 68 2.51 -4.54 15.88
N SER A 69 1.51 -5.20 15.28
CA SER A 69 1.01 -4.85 13.94
C SER A 69 0.38 -3.45 13.93
N SER A 70 -0.34 -3.07 14.99
CA SER A 70 -0.98 -1.75 15.09
C SER A 70 0.07 -0.65 15.28
N SER A 71 1.06 -0.88 16.14
CA SER A 71 2.18 0.05 16.34
C SER A 71 3.02 0.22 15.08
N ALA A 72 3.36 -0.87 14.39
CA ALA A 72 4.10 -0.83 13.13
C ALA A 72 3.30 -0.12 12.02
N GLY A 73 1.99 -0.41 11.92
CA GLY A 73 1.08 0.23 10.96
C GLY A 73 0.93 1.73 11.20
N LEU A 74 0.75 2.14 12.45
CA LEU A 74 0.68 3.56 12.85
C LEU A 74 1.98 4.29 12.54
N LEU A 75 3.12 3.73 12.92
CA LEU A 75 4.43 4.32 12.64
C LEU A 75 4.65 4.46 11.14
N GLY A 76 4.37 3.42 10.36
CA GLY A 76 4.50 3.46 8.90
C GLY A 76 3.62 4.54 8.27
N LEU A 77 2.39 4.71 8.75
CA LEU A 77 1.49 5.79 8.33
C LEU A 77 2.08 7.17 8.65
N GLN A 78 2.53 7.39 9.89
CA GLN A 78 3.10 8.68 10.31
C GLN A 78 4.40 9.01 9.54
N MET A 79 5.26 8.03 9.30
CA MET A 79 6.44 8.19 8.44
C MET A 79 6.04 8.59 7.01
N GLY A 80 4.99 7.97 6.46
CA GLY A 80 4.46 8.28 5.14
C GLY A 80 3.90 9.70 5.04
N ILE A 81 3.15 10.15 6.04
CA ILE A 81 2.62 11.53 6.15
C ILE A 81 3.78 12.52 6.19
N ALA A 82 4.74 12.34 7.11
CA ALA A 82 5.88 13.23 7.23
C ALA A 82 6.69 13.33 5.92
N ALA A 83 6.87 12.20 5.21
CA ALA A 83 7.54 12.18 3.91
C ALA A 83 6.74 12.92 2.83
N ARG A 84 5.42 12.74 2.78
CA ARG A 84 4.52 13.45 1.86
C ARG A 84 4.54 14.96 2.11
N ASP A 85 4.39 15.36 3.36
CA ASP A 85 4.30 16.78 3.73
C ASP A 85 5.62 17.50 3.45
N LYS A 86 6.76 16.84 3.73
CA LYS A 86 8.08 17.34 3.33
C LYS A 86 8.20 17.51 1.81
N TYR A 87 7.69 16.56 1.03
CA TYR A 87 7.71 16.64 -0.43
C TYR A 87 6.87 17.82 -0.93
N ILE A 88 5.64 18.00 -0.41
CA ILE A 88 4.75 19.10 -0.77
C ILE A 88 5.39 20.46 -0.40
N ALA A 89 5.94 20.59 0.80
CA ALA A 89 6.65 21.79 1.23
C ALA A 89 7.83 22.13 0.31
N SER A 90 8.63 21.12 -0.08
CA SER A 90 9.79 21.33 -0.97
C SER A 90 9.42 21.74 -2.40
N GLY A 91 8.19 21.45 -2.86
CA GLY A 91 7.69 21.82 -4.18
C GLY A 91 6.99 23.18 -4.24
N SER A 92 6.76 23.83 -3.09
CA SER A 92 6.07 25.11 -3.02
C SER A 92 7.05 26.27 -3.29
N GLN A 93 6.76 27.13 -4.26
CA GLN A 93 7.65 28.22 -4.69
C GLN A 93 7.82 29.37 -3.68
N ALA A 94 7.05 29.39 -2.58
CA ALA A 94 7.17 30.37 -1.51
C ALA A 94 7.70 29.67 -0.24
N PRO A 95 8.97 29.88 0.15
CA PRO A 95 9.46 29.46 1.45
C PRO A 95 8.97 30.47 2.50
N SER A 96 7.68 30.42 2.82
CA SER A 96 7.13 31.18 3.95
C SER A 96 7.31 30.34 5.20
N THR A 97 8.20 30.79 6.09
CA THR A 97 8.64 30.15 7.36
C THR A 97 9.50 28.89 7.17
N PRO A 98 10.52 28.65 8.02
CA PRO A 98 11.22 27.36 8.00
C PRO A 98 10.15 26.27 8.12
N PRO A 99 10.14 25.25 7.22
CA PRO A 99 9.21 24.15 7.37
C PRO A 99 9.37 23.65 8.80
N PRO A 100 8.27 23.43 9.56
CA PRO A 100 8.39 22.87 10.89
C PRO A 100 9.29 21.65 10.77
N ASP A 101 10.26 21.52 11.67
CA ASP A 101 11.06 20.30 11.82
C ASP A 101 10.07 19.18 12.18
N THR A 102 9.36 18.67 11.18
CA THR A 102 8.51 17.49 11.29
C THR A 102 9.47 16.37 11.50
N LEU A 103 9.75 16.11 12.77
CA LEU A 103 10.62 15.07 13.24
C LEU A 103 10.05 13.77 12.65
N VAL A 104 10.69 13.27 11.59
CA VAL A 104 10.22 12.05 10.93
C VAL A 104 10.21 10.97 12.00
N PRO A 105 9.04 10.37 12.29
CA PRO A 105 8.94 9.32 13.30
C PRO A 105 9.96 8.22 12.98
N LYS A 106 10.74 7.83 13.99
CA LYS A 106 11.72 6.76 13.85
C LYS A 106 11.22 5.51 14.59
N PRO A 107 11.45 4.31 14.02
CA PRO A 107 11.14 3.08 14.72
C PRO A 107 11.97 2.97 16.00
N SER A 108 11.32 2.64 17.12
CA SER A 108 12.02 2.30 18.35
C SER A 108 12.61 0.90 18.26
N GLN A 109 13.74 0.67 18.93
CA GLN A 109 14.37 -0.66 18.96
C GLN A 109 13.44 -1.74 19.53
N GLN A 110 12.60 -1.36 20.50
CA GLN A 110 11.60 -2.26 21.10
C GLN A 110 10.55 -2.71 20.07
N LEU A 111 10.05 -1.80 19.23
CA LEU A 111 9.09 -2.14 18.19
C LEU A 111 9.73 -3.04 17.13
N LEU A 112 10.95 -2.72 16.70
CA LEU A 112 11.68 -3.53 15.72
C LEU A 112 11.94 -4.95 16.25
N ALA A 113 12.33 -5.08 17.51
CA ALA A 113 12.53 -6.38 18.16
C ALA A 113 11.22 -7.19 18.31
N ALA A 114 10.09 -6.51 18.49
CA ALA A 114 8.78 -7.16 18.59
C ALA A 114 8.25 -7.67 17.25
N CYS A 115 8.70 -7.11 16.13
CA CYS A 115 8.38 -7.56 14.77
C CYS A 115 9.06 -8.91 14.45
N THR A 116 8.47 -9.99 14.93
CA THR A 116 8.95 -11.37 14.76
C THR A 116 8.04 -12.18 13.82
N TYR A 117 8.50 -13.36 13.41
CA TYR A 117 7.75 -14.31 12.56
C TYR A 117 7.15 -13.63 11.31
N ALA A 118 5.83 -13.63 11.15
CA ALA A 118 5.13 -13.03 10.02
C ALA A 118 5.32 -11.51 9.91
N LEU A 119 5.69 -10.82 11.02
CA LEU A 119 5.96 -9.39 11.04
C LEU A 119 7.45 -9.05 10.83
N ALA A 120 8.34 -10.05 10.76
CA ALA A 120 9.77 -9.83 10.59
C ALA A 120 10.14 -8.95 9.37
N PRO A 121 9.50 -9.08 8.18
CA PRO A 121 9.78 -8.17 7.07
C PRO A 121 9.50 -6.70 7.39
N LEU A 122 8.53 -6.40 8.28
CA LEU A 122 8.18 -5.03 8.64
C LEU A 122 9.31 -4.31 9.39
N ALA A 123 10.08 -5.03 10.22
CA ALA A 123 11.22 -4.44 10.93
C ALA A 123 12.22 -3.84 9.94
N HIS A 124 12.59 -4.64 8.93
CA HIS A 124 13.51 -4.24 7.87
C HIS A 124 12.92 -3.11 6.99
N ILE A 125 11.64 -3.22 6.63
CA ILE A 125 10.93 -2.20 5.84
C ILE A 125 10.91 -0.85 6.56
N LEU A 126 10.55 -0.82 7.85
CA LEU A 126 10.47 0.40 8.67
C LEU A 126 11.86 0.98 8.98
N THR A 127 12.88 0.15 9.06
CA THR A 127 14.25 0.61 9.30
C THR A 127 14.84 1.26 8.04
N SER A 128 14.57 0.71 6.86
CA SER A 128 15.18 1.11 5.59
C SER A 128 15.15 2.62 5.24
N PRO A 129 14.10 3.42 5.54
CA PRO A 129 14.08 4.85 5.21
C PRO A 129 15.02 5.67 6.09
N THR A 130 15.42 5.14 7.25
CA THR A 130 16.27 5.84 8.22
C THR A 130 17.76 5.63 7.98
N LEU A 131 18.12 4.77 7.01
CA LEU A 131 19.49 4.37 6.73
C LEU A 131 20.04 4.99 5.43
N PRO A 132 21.38 5.13 5.32
CA PRO A 132 22.05 5.42 4.06
C PRO A 132 21.72 4.38 2.98
N ILE A 133 21.76 4.80 1.70
CA ILE A 133 21.25 4.02 0.56
C ILE A 133 21.77 2.57 0.48
N VAL A 134 23.04 2.31 0.79
CA VAL A 134 23.63 0.96 0.73
C VAL A 134 23.01 0.04 1.79
N ARG A 135 22.94 0.51 3.04
CA ARG A 135 22.32 -0.26 4.14
C ARG A 135 20.82 -0.39 3.95
N ALA A 136 20.15 0.67 3.48
CA ALA A 136 18.73 0.62 3.14
C ALA A 136 18.42 -0.47 2.10
N LYS A 137 19.25 -0.63 1.06
CA LYS A 137 19.12 -1.70 0.06
C LYS A 137 19.33 -3.09 0.67
N GLN A 138 20.26 -3.24 1.61
CA GLN A 138 20.48 -4.50 2.33
C GLN A 138 19.26 -4.89 3.18
N GLU A 139 18.72 -3.95 3.97
CA GLU A 139 17.49 -4.16 4.75
C GLU A 139 16.32 -4.57 3.86
N LEU A 140 16.10 -3.85 2.75
CA LEU A 140 15.01 -4.17 1.83
C LEU A 140 15.18 -5.54 1.16
N LYS A 141 16.40 -5.98 0.88
CA LYS A 141 16.67 -7.34 0.39
C LYS A 141 16.25 -8.39 1.42
N LEU A 142 16.61 -8.20 2.69
CA LEU A 142 16.20 -9.10 3.79
C LEU A 142 14.68 -9.15 3.91
N ALA A 143 14.01 -7.99 3.86
CA ALA A 143 12.55 -7.93 3.87
C ALA A 143 11.92 -8.72 2.71
N LEU A 144 12.49 -8.61 1.51
CA LEU A 144 12.02 -9.32 0.31
C LEU A 144 12.22 -10.82 0.40
N ASP A 145 13.36 -11.27 0.91
CA ASP A 145 13.65 -12.69 1.10
C ASP A 145 12.66 -13.31 2.09
N LEU A 146 12.40 -12.63 3.21
CA LEU A 146 11.42 -13.07 4.21
C LEU A 146 9.99 -13.06 3.66
N SER A 147 9.58 -11.98 2.99
CA SER A 147 8.23 -11.87 2.40
C SER A 147 8.00 -12.91 1.31
N SER A 148 9.02 -13.22 0.51
CA SER A 148 8.94 -14.23 -0.55
C SER A 148 8.85 -15.65 0.03
N LYS A 149 9.61 -15.96 1.08
CA LYS A 149 9.49 -17.24 1.81
C LYS A 149 8.10 -17.41 2.41
N ALA A 150 7.53 -16.33 2.96
CA ALA A 150 6.19 -16.32 3.53
C ALA A 150 5.05 -16.26 2.48
N GLN A 151 5.38 -16.13 1.19
CA GLN A 151 4.41 -15.88 0.10
C GLN A 151 3.50 -14.66 0.37
N ASP A 152 3.98 -13.65 1.11
CA ASP A 152 3.25 -12.43 1.39
C ASP A 152 3.40 -11.44 0.22
N ASN A 153 2.40 -11.43 -0.66
CA ASN A 153 2.37 -10.54 -1.82
C ASN A 153 2.26 -9.05 -1.47
N TYR A 154 1.68 -8.70 -0.32
CA TYR A 154 1.52 -7.30 0.09
C TYR A 154 2.85 -6.71 0.56
N LEU A 155 3.54 -7.41 1.47
CA LEU A 155 4.86 -6.99 1.95
C LEU A 155 5.92 -7.09 0.84
N ARG A 156 5.82 -8.12 -0.02
CA ARG A 156 6.68 -8.20 -1.21
C ARG A 156 6.48 -7.00 -2.12
N ALA A 157 5.24 -6.61 -2.43
CA ALA A 157 4.97 -5.44 -3.26
C ALA A 157 5.55 -4.15 -2.66
N LEU A 158 5.38 -3.95 -1.34
CA LEU A 158 5.93 -2.80 -0.63
C LEU A 158 7.46 -2.79 -0.66
N GLY A 159 8.11 -3.92 -0.35
CA GLY A 159 9.57 -4.04 -0.35
C GLY A 159 10.20 -3.79 -1.73
N VAL A 160 9.57 -4.30 -2.81
CA VAL A 160 10.06 -4.06 -4.18
C VAL A 160 9.83 -2.61 -4.57
N ALA A 161 8.70 -2.00 -4.20
CA ALA A 161 8.43 -0.58 -4.48
C ALA A 161 9.47 0.33 -3.81
N MET A 162 9.76 0.10 -2.53
CA MET A 162 10.79 0.86 -1.82
C MET A 162 12.19 0.62 -2.41
N SER A 163 12.50 -0.61 -2.82
CA SER A 163 13.77 -0.93 -3.50
C SER A 163 13.89 -0.18 -4.82
N ALA A 164 12.85 -0.21 -5.65
CA ALA A 164 12.80 0.50 -6.91
C ALA A 164 13.08 2.00 -6.71
N ALA A 165 12.44 2.62 -5.71
CA ALA A 165 12.66 4.04 -5.38
C ALA A 165 14.13 4.36 -5.07
N LYS A 166 14.86 3.45 -4.40
CA LYS A 166 16.30 3.62 -4.15
C LYS A 166 17.16 3.44 -5.42
N TYR A 167 16.69 2.65 -6.39
CA TYR A 167 17.40 2.44 -7.65
C TYR A 167 17.09 3.48 -8.73
N MET A 168 16.01 4.25 -8.61
CA MET A 168 15.61 5.25 -9.62
C MET A 168 16.67 6.31 -9.95
N HIS A 169 17.63 6.57 -9.07
CA HIS A 169 18.73 7.52 -9.32
C HIS A 169 20.11 6.84 -9.43
N THR A 170 20.18 5.50 -9.30
CA THR A 170 21.46 4.76 -9.27
C THR A 170 21.54 3.64 -10.31
N ALA A 171 20.41 3.07 -10.75
CA ALA A 171 20.34 2.08 -11.82
C ALA A 171 18.92 2.07 -12.41
N GLU A 172 18.65 2.93 -13.39
CA GLU A 172 17.30 3.16 -13.93
C GLU A 172 16.70 1.91 -14.60
N SER A 173 17.50 1.15 -15.36
CA SER A 173 17.04 -0.11 -15.98
C SER A 173 16.57 -1.13 -14.94
N HIS A 174 17.36 -1.32 -13.87
CA HIS A 174 17.00 -2.22 -12.78
C HIS A 174 15.76 -1.72 -12.02
N ALA A 175 15.64 -0.41 -11.79
CA ALA A 175 14.44 0.18 -11.21
C ALA A 175 13.20 -0.08 -12.08
N GLY A 176 13.33 0.02 -13.41
CA GLY A 176 12.26 -0.28 -14.36
C GLY A 176 11.75 -1.73 -14.24
N VAL A 177 12.66 -2.70 -14.13
CA VAL A 177 12.29 -4.11 -13.92
C VAL A 177 11.55 -4.29 -12.58
N MET A 178 12.06 -3.70 -11.50
CA MET A 178 11.41 -3.76 -10.19
C MET A 178 10.00 -3.13 -10.22
N LEU A 179 9.84 -1.97 -10.87
CA LEU A 179 8.55 -1.32 -11.05
C LEU A 179 7.59 -2.18 -11.87
N GLY A 180 8.07 -2.90 -12.88
CA GLY A 180 7.30 -3.90 -13.62
C GLY A 180 6.75 -5.01 -12.71
N THR A 181 7.58 -5.53 -11.80
CA THR A 181 7.16 -6.52 -10.79
C THR A 181 6.10 -5.96 -9.85
N VAL A 182 6.29 -4.74 -9.31
CA VAL A 182 5.30 -4.11 -8.43
C VAL A 182 3.99 -3.87 -9.18
N LYS A 183 4.04 -3.50 -10.46
CA LYS A 183 2.84 -3.32 -11.30
C LYS A 183 2.04 -4.62 -11.44
N ALA A 184 2.72 -5.73 -11.70
CA ALA A 184 2.07 -7.04 -11.80
C ALA A 184 1.44 -7.46 -10.47
N LEU A 185 2.15 -7.25 -9.36
CA LEU A 185 1.60 -7.48 -8.01
C LEU A 185 0.39 -6.59 -7.74
N ALA A 186 0.48 -5.30 -8.03
CA ALA A 186 -0.60 -4.35 -7.83
C ALA A 186 -1.86 -4.73 -8.62
N ALA A 187 -1.70 -5.16 -9.87
CA ALA A 187 -2.81 -5.63 -10.69
C ALA A 187 -3.43 -6.94 -10.15
N GLY A 188 -2.61 -7.87 -9.64
CA GLY A 188 -3.09 -9.13 -9.05
C GLY A 188 -3.72 -8.97 -7.67
N MET A 189 -3.33 -7.93 -6.92
CA MET A 189 -3.89 -7.63 -5.60
C MET A 189 -5.33 -7.15 -5.71
N GLY A 190 -6.28 -8.06 -5.49
CA GLY A 190 -7.71 -7.74 -5.49
C GLY A 190 -8.38 -7.72 -6.86
N ALA A 191 -7.74 -8.31 -7.88
CA ALA A 191 -8.47 -8.71 -9.07
C ALA A 191 -9.48 -9.80 -8.70
N VAL A 192 -10.75 -9.59 -9.07
CA VAL A 192 -11.74 -10.66 -9.02
C VAL A 192 -11.24 -11.75 -9.97
N GLU A 193 -11.09 -12.98 -9.49
CA GLU A 193 -10.86 -14.11 -10.38
C GLU A 193 -11.98 -14.08 -11.42
N ASN A 194 -11.60 -13.87 -12.69
CA ASN A 194 -12.51 -14.17 -13.76
C ASN A 194 -12.78 -15.67 -13.60
N LYS A 195 -13.97 -16.06 -13.11
CA LYS A 195 -14.51 -17.40 -13.33
C LYS A 195 -14.62 -17.59 -14.85
N LYS A 196 -13.51 -17.93 -15.48
CA LYS A 196 -13.47 -18.74 -16.69
C LYS A 196 -13.17 -20.14 -16.18
N GLY A 197 -14.10 -21.05 -16.48
CA GLY A 197 -14.20 -22.36 -15.86
C GLY A 197 -12.93 -23.19 -15.97
N ALA A 198 -12.87 -24.19 -15.08
CA ALA A 198 -12.10 -25.39 -15.32
C ALA A 198 -12.39 -25.90 -16.73
N GLY A 199 -11.36 -26.05 -17.56
CA GLY A 199 -11.49 -26.55 -18.92
C GLY A 199 -10.45 -25.96 -19.86
N GLU A 200 -9.33 -26.67 -19.95
CA GLU A 200 -8.47 -26.80 -21.13
C GLU A 200 -7.49 -25.67 -21.50
N SER A 201 -6.26 -26.13 -21.75
CA SER A 201 -5.23 -25.52 -22.60
C SER A 201 -4.80 -26.60 -23.59
N PRO A 202 -4.10 -26.28 -24.69
CA PRO A 202 -4.05 -25.02 -25.45
C PRO A 202 -4.26 -25.24 -26.97
N SER A 203 -4.61 -24.20 -27.74
CA SER A 203 -4.36 -24.22 -29.20
C SER A 203 -4.06 -22.82 -29.73
N LYS A 204 -3.04 -22.76 -30.59
CA LYS A 204 -2.57 -21.60 -31.34
C LYS A 204 -3.53 -21.20 -32.47
N GLU A 205 -3.37 -19.95 -32.90
CA GLU A 205 -3.83 -19.34 -34.18
C GLU A 205 -5.31 -18.97 -34.31
N ALA A 206 -5.61 -17.66 -34.26
CA ALA A 206 -6.15 -16.91 -35.41
C ALA A 206 -6.55 -15.47 -35.02
N ARG A 207 -5.93 -14.52 -35.74
CA ARG A 207 -6.47 -13.27 -36.34
C ARG A 207 -7.48 -12.41 -35.56
N ASP A 208 -7.06 -11.16 -35.38
CA ASP A 208 -7.73 -9.92 -35.76
C ASP A 208 -9.27 -9.91 -35.79
N GLY A 209 -9.86 -9.08 -34.93
CA GLY A 209 -11.31 -8.96 -34.82
C GLY A 209 -11.74 -8.26 -33.54
N ASP A 210 -11.80 -6.94 -33.63
CA ASP A 210 -12.46 -5.99 -32.73
C ASP A 210 -13.61 -6.58 -31.88
N LYS A 211 -13.36 -6.73 -30.58
CA LYS A 211 -14.38 -6.64 -29.51
C LYS A 211 -13.73 -6.07 -28.26
N PHE A 212 -13.62 -4.73 -28.22
CA PHE A 212 -13.55 -3.97 -26.98
C PHE A 212 -14.85 -4.15 -26.17
N LYS A 213 -15.06 -5.35 -25.61
CA LYS A 213 -15.84 -5.44 -24.37
C LYS A 213 -14.87 -5.07 -23.26
N ASP A 214 -14.93 -3.80 -22.86
CA ASP A 214 -14.43 -3.32 -21.57
C ASP A 214 -15.10 -4.15 -20.46
N LYS A 215 -14.60 -5.37 -20.24
CA LYS A 215 -14.72 -6.02 -18.95
C LYS A 215 -14.08 -5.03 -18.00
N LYS A 216 -14.88 -4.43 -17.11
CA LYS A 216 -14.43 -3.67 -15.94
C LYS A 216 -13.47 -4.57 -15.14
N SER A 217 -12.21 -4.63 -15.58
CA SER A 217 -11.13 -5.21 -14.83
C SER A 217 -10.98 -4.29 -13.64
N SER A 218 -11.37 -4.77 -12.46
CA SER A 218 -11.08 -4.09 -11.21
C SER A 218 -9.60 -3.67 -11.24
N PRO A 219 -9.26 -2.41 -10.93
CA PRO A 219 -7.90 -1.87 -11.12
C PRO A 219 -6.85 -2.46 -10.16
N GLY A 220 -7.17 -3.56 -9.45
CA GLY A 220 -6.33 -4.11 -8.39
C GLY A 220 -6.08 -3.08 -7.29
N ASN A 221 -4.88 -3.08 -6.71
CA ASN A 221 -4.42 -2.03 -5.82
C ASN A 221 -4.12 -0.74 -6.61
N ALA A 222 -5.15 0.09 -6.83
CA ALA A 222 -5.08 1.30 -7.64
C ALA A 222 -4.07 2.32 -7.10
N VAL A 223 -3.95 2.48 -5.78
CA VAL A 223 -3.02 3.43 -5.14
C VAL A 223 -1.57 3.06 -5.45
N LEU A 224 -1.19 1.80 -5.22
CA LEU A 224 0.15 1.33 -5.55
C LEU A 224 0.38 1.34 -7.06
N GLY A 225 -0.63 0.93 -7.84
CA GLY A 225 -0.58 0.98 -9.30
C GLY A 225 -0.32 2.39 -9.83
N LEU A 226 -0.95 3.41 -9.25
CA LEU A 226 -0.74 4.81 -9.59
C LEU A 226 0.70 5.23 -9.27
N TRP A 227 1.17 4.95 -8.05
CA TRP A 227 2.54 5.28 -7.66
C TRP A 227 3.58 4.69 -8.62
N VAL A 228 3.44 3.39 -8.96
CA VAL A 228 4.31 2.72 -9.93
C VAL A 228 4.22 3.36 -11.31
N GLY A 229 3.00 3.67 -11.75
CA GLY A 229 2.75 4.29 -13.05
C GLY A 229 3.38 5.67 -13.20
N LEU A 230 3.38 6.47 -12.14
CA LEU A 230 4.06 7.77 -12.10
C LEU A 230 5.58 7.60 -12.17
N ARG A 231 6.16 6.62 -11.47
CA ARG A 231 7.61 6.34 -11.54
C ARG A 231 8.06 5.79 -12.89
N LEU A 232 7.28 4.92 -13.51
CA LEU A 232 7.55 4.46 -14.89
C LEU A 232 7.48 5.63 -15.89
N TYR A 233 6.48 6.50 -15.76
CA TYR A 233 6.36 7.70 -16.58
C TYR A 233 7.59 8.60 -16.46
N GLU A 234 8.07 8.81 -15.23
CA GLU A 234 9.30 9.58 -14.96
C GLU A 234 10.52 8.95 -15.65
N LEU A 235 10.71 7.62 -15.55
CA LEU A 235 11.81 6.93 -16.23
C LEU A 235 11.73 7.06 -17.75
N TYR A 236 10.55 6.90 -18.36
CA TYR A 236 10.39 7.06 -19.81
C TYR A 236 10.70 8.49 -20.26
N LYS A 237 10.31 9.50 -19.48
CA LYS A 237 10.66 10.90 -19.77
C LYS A 237 12.17 11.13 -19.71
N ARG A 238 12.86 10.61 -18.69
CA ARG A 238 14.32 10.74 -18.57
C ARG A 238 15.05 10.05 -19.72
N ALA A 239 14.53 8.91 -20.18
CA ALA A 239 15.08 8.16 -21.31
C ALA A 239 14.76 8.78 -22.69
N GLY A 240 13.95 9.85 -22.76
CA GLY A 240 13.51 10.44 -24.03
C GLY A 240 12.47 9.61 -24.79
N ASP A 241 11.89 8.57 -24.18
CA ASP A 241 10.91 7.69 -24.80
C ASP A 241 9.50 8.30 -24.72
N ALA A 242 9.24 9.26 -25.60
CA ALA A 242 7.97 10.00 -25.63
C ALA A 242 6.76 9.09 -25.91
N GLN A 243 6.93 8.01 -26.67
CA GLN A 243 5.84 7.09 -27.00
C GLN A 243 5.39 6.31 -25.76
N HIS A 244 6.31 5.69 -25.02
CA HIS A 244 5.98 4.97 -23.79
C HIS A 244 5.54 5.91 -22.68
N ALA A 245 6.12 7.10 -22.58
CA ALA A 245 5.66 8.13 -21.64
C ALA A 245 4.20 8.51 -21.89
N LYS A 246 3.80 8.79 -23.14
CA LYS A 246 2.41 9.12 -23.49
C LYS A 246 1.45 7.96 -23.19
N LYS A 247 1.86 6.73 -23.51
CA LYS A 247 1.05 5.52 -23.21
C LYS A 247 0.88 5.31 -21.70
N GLN A 248 1.92 5.59 -20.91
CA GLN A 248 1.87 5.47 -19.46
C GLN A 248 1.04 6.59 -18.83
N ASP A 249 1.07 7.82 -19.36
CA ASP A 249 0.21 8.92 -18.92
C ASP A 249 -1.29 8.57 -19.04
N LEU A 250 -1.70 7.99 -20.17
CA LEU A 250 -3.08 7.54 -20.38
C LEU A 250 -3.52 6.52 -19.31
N LYS A 251 -2.63 5.59 -18.95
CA LYS A 251 -2.89 4.61 -17.88
C LYS A 251 -2.96 5.28 -16.52
N ASN A 252 -2.08 6.24 -16.24
CA ASN A 252 -2.05 6.98 -14.99
C ASN A 252 -3.35 7.77 -14.80
N ARG A 253 -3.91 8.40 -15.84
CA ARG A 253 -5.21 9.09 -15.75
C ARG A 253 -6.35 8.20 -15.27
N ARG A 254 -6.40 6.94 -15.72
CA ARG A 254 -7.40 5.96 -15.26
C ARG A 254 -7.20 5.62 -13.78
N LEU A 255 -5.95 5.46 -13.35
CA LEU A 255 -5.61 5.17 -11.96
C LEU A 255 -5.86 6.39 -11.05
N ILE A 256 -5.61 7.61 -11.51
CA ILE A 256 -5.95 8.85 -10.80
C ILE A 256 -7.46 8.90 -10.54
N LYS A 257 -8.28 8.62 -11.56
CA LYS A 257 -9.74 8.55 -11.39
C LYS A 257 -10.14 7.50 -10.36
N ALA A 258 -9.57 6.29 -10.44
CA ALA A 258 -9.86 5.22 -9.50
C ALA A 258 -9.44 5.56 -8.05
N VAL A 259 -8.32 6.25 -7.85
CA VAL A 259 -7.89 6.71 -6.52
C VAL A 259 -8.82 7.82 -6.00
N GLY A 260 -9.22 8.77 -6.84
CA GLY A 260 -10.19 9.80 -6.46
C GLY A 260 -11.57 9.22 -6.09
N GLU A 261 -12.01 8.15 -6.75
CA GLU A 261 -13.23 7.42 -6.37
C GLU A 261 -13.11 6.78 -4.97
N ILE A 262 -11.93 6.26 -4.60
CA ILE A 262 -11.68 5.70 -3.26
C ILE A 262 -11.79 6.80 -2.19
N GLU A 263 -11.20 7.97 -2.44
CA GLU A 263 -11.19 9.11 -1.52
C GLU A 263 -12.59 9.74 -1.36
N THR A 264 -13.33 9.90 -2.45
CA THR A 264 -14.69 10.50 -2.43
C THR A 264 -15.73 9.61 -1.74
N ILE A 265 -15.68 8.29 -1.94
CA ILE A 265 -16.49 7.33 -1.18
C ILE A 265 -16.17 7.43 0.32
N ALA A 266 -14.91 7.71 0.66
CA ALA A 266 -14.46 7.85 2.02
C ALA A 266 -14.97 9.13 2.71
N THR A 267 -15.12 10.24 1.99
CA THR A 267 -15.59 11.52 2.55
C THR A 267 -17.12 11.63 2.58
N GLY A 268 -17.82 11.13 1.56
CA GLY A 268 -19.29 11.21 1.47
C GLY A 268 -20.07 10.40 2.53
N LYS A 269 -19.39 9.56 3.32
CA LYS A 269 -19.99 8.78 4.42
C LYS A 269 -19.75 9.34 5.82
N VAL A 270 -19.05 10.47 5.95
CA VAL A 270 -18.88 11.16 7.24
C VAL A 270 -20.01 12.19 7.47
N SER A 271 -20.81 12.48 6.45
CA SER A 271 -21.87 13.50 6.47
C SER A 271 -23.30 12.94 6.42
N ALA A 272 -23.53 11.70 6.89
CA ALA A 272 -24.88 11.12 7.00
C ALA A 272 -25.09 10.48 8.37
#